data_AF-A0A8H7DYD7-F1
#
_entry.id   AF-A0A8H7DYD7-F1
#
_cell.length_a   1.000
_cell.length_b   1.000
_cell.length_c   1.000
_cell.angle_alpha   90.00
_cell.angle_beta   90.00
_cell.angle_gamma   90.00
#
_symmetry.space_group_name_H-M   'P 1'
#
loop_
_entity.id
_entity.type
_entity.pdbx_description
1 polymer ?
#
loop_
_entity_poly.entity_id
_entity_poly.type
_entity_poly.pdbx_seq_one_letter_code
_entity_poly.pdbx_strand_id
1 'polypeptide(L)'
;MRWIYGAQRPLKLSELAEALSLDDSFSSTGQVKVDALREIITNCEDLLEINVTDDTVSFVHESIPELLSQNEQWSLKYETPLSMFYIEHESVQSKIANTLMAYLYGGCLDDPAFHNPASDPDQSTGEVFRAFLDARMKAYPFLDYCITFMIDHLQTVISEDEVFTWYFFDPPSLSPQRDAWWAAYRSLQVSE
;
A
#
# COMPACT_ATOMS: atom_id res chain seq x y z
N MET A 1 -4.22 -12.21 5.35
CA MET A 1 -5.51 -12.26 4.63
C MET A 1 -6.15 -10.88 4.45
N ARG A 2 -6.40 -10.07 5.50
CA ARG A 2 -7.06 -8.75 5.35
C ARG A 2 -6.41 -7.83 4.31
N TRP A 3 -5.08 -7.73 4.29
CA TRP A 3 -4.34 -6.99 3.27
C TRP A 3 -4.56 -7.50 1.85
N ILE A 4 -4.60 -8.82 1.67
CA ILE A 4 -4.82 -9.46 0.35
C ILE A 4 -6.27 -9.25 -0.11
N TYR A 5 -7.22 -9.24 0.83
CA TYR A 5 -8.64 -8.98 0.56
C TYR A 5 -8.92 -7.52 0.19
N GLY A 6 -8.34 -6.57 0.92
CA GLY A 6 -8.65 -5.15 0.75
C GLY A 6 -7.83 -4.43 -0.31
N ALA A 7 -6.73 -5.01 -0.80
CA ALA A 7 -5.86 -4.35 -1.75
C ALA A 7 -6.53 -4.16 -3.13
N GLN A 8 -6.26 -3.02 -3.78
CA GLN A 8 -6.80 -2.68 -5.11
C GLN A 8 -6.16 -3.50 -6.24
N ARG A 9 -4.98 -4.07 -5.98
CA ARG A 9 -4.31 -5.06 -6.82
C ARG A 9 -3.57 -6.08 -5.96
N PRO A 10 -3.23 -7.26 -6.51
CA PRO A 10 -2.30 -8.18 -5.86
C PRO A 10 -1.01 -7.45 -5.44
N LEU A 11 -0.60 -7.66 -4.19
CA LEU A 11 0.60 -7.06 -3.62
C LEU A 11 1.78 -8.00 -3.81
N LYS A 12 2.94 -7.45 -4.17
CA LYS A 12 4.20 -8.18 -4.15
C LYS A 12 4.56 -8.57 -2.72
N LEU A 13 5.29 -9.67 -2.54
CA LEU A 13 5.77 -10.09 -1.22
C LEU A 13 6.53 -8.99 -0.47
N SER A 14 7.33 -8.19 -1.17
CA SER A 14 8.05 -7.05 -0.58
C SER A 14 7.11 -5.93 -0.13
N GLU A 15 6.07 -5.64 -0.91
CA GLU A 15 5.04 -4.65 -0.56
C GLU A 15 4.24 -5.11 0.66
N LEU A 16 3.81 -6.37 0.65
CA LEU A 16 3.04 -6.97 1.74
C LEU A 16 3.86 -7.07 3.03
N ALA A 17 5.16 -7.38 2.95
CA ALA A 17 6.05 -7.40 4.10
C ALA A 17 6.19 -6.01 4.74
N GLU A 18 6.31 -4.96 3.91
CA GLU A 18 6.39 -3.59 4.38
C GLU A 18 5.06 -3.15 5.02
N ALA A 19 3.94 -3.41 4.35
CA ALA A 19 2.61 -3.11 4.86
C ALA A 19 2.33 -3.78 6.22
N LEU A 20 2.72 -5.05 6.37
CA LEU A 20 2.58 -5.77 7.64
C LEU A 20 3.53 -5.25 8.72
N SER A 21 4.71 -4.75 8.37
CA SER A 21 5.65 -4.17 9.34
C SER A 21 5.13 -2.87 9.96
N LEU A 22 4.28 -2.16 9.23
CA LEU A 22 3.66 -0.90 9.65
C LEU A 22 2.30 -1.09 10.33
N ASP A 23 1.69 -2.26 10.16
CA ASP A 23 0.44 -2.58 10.83
C ASP A 23 0.71 -2.76 12.33
N ASP A 24 0.08 -1.93 13.16
CA ASP A 24 0.19 -1.97 14.63
C ASP A 24 -0.04 -3.36 15.22
N SER A 25 -0.83 -4.20 14.53
CA SER A 25 -1.09 -5.59 14.94
C SER A 25 0.16 -6.50 14.88
N PHE A 26 1.18 -6.09 14.11
CA PHE A 26 2.45 -6.79 13.91
C PHE A 26 3.66 -5.98 14.40
N SER A 27 3.49 -4.71 14.76
CA SER A 27 4.53 -3.80 15.27
C SER A 27 5.43 -4.38 16.38
N SER A 28 4.89 -5.28 17.23
CA SER A 28 5.64 -5.95 18.30
C SER A 28 6.72 -6.93 17.81
N THR A 29 6.69 -7.34 16.53
CA THR A 29 7.63 -8.30 15.94
C THR A 29 8.76 -7.67 15.12
N GLY A 30 8.78 -6.34 14.99
CA GLY A 30 9.75 -5.63 14.15
C GLY A 30 9.48 -5.81 12.66
N GLN A 31 10.48 -5.55 11.83
CA GLN A 31 10.35 -5.61 10.38
C GLN A 31 10.12 -7.05 9.90
N VAL A 32 9.01 -7.28 9.20
CA VAL A 32 8.63 -8.56 8.61
C VAL A 32 9.59 -8.87 7.46
N LYS A 33 10.25 -10.03 7.53
CA LYS A 33 11.16 -10.49 6.48
C LYS A 33 10.39 -11.16 5.35
N VAL A 34 10.74 -10.84 4.11
CA VAL A 34 10.12 -11.41 2.90
C VAL A 34 10.17 -12.95 2.90
N ASP A 35 11.29 -13.55 3.28
CA ASP A 35 11.43 -15.02 3.31
C ASP A 35 10.50 -15.67 4.34
N ALA A 36 10.33 -15.05 5.51
CA ALA A 36 9.42 -15.52 6.54
C ALA A 36 7.96 -15.38 6.08
N LEU A 37 7.63 -14.28 5.42
CA LEU A 37 6.30 -14.08 4.83
C LEU A 37 6.00 -15.11 3.73
N ARG A 38 6.99 -15.42 2.88
CA ARG A 38 6.87 -16.46 1.84
C ARG A 38 6.58 -17.82 2.46
N GLU A 39 7.27 -18.19 3.53
CA GLU A 39 7.02 -19.45 4.26
C GLU A 39 5.60 -19.50 4.84
N ILE A 40 5.15 -18.41 5.49
CA ILE A 40 3.78 -18.32 6.04
C ILE A 40 2.73 -18.49 4.94
N ILE A 41 2.90 -17.82 3.80
CA ILE A 41 1.95 -17.92 2.69
C ILE A 41 1.97 -19.33 2.08
N THR A 42 3.15 -19.94 1.94
CA THR A 42 3.25 -21.32 1.43
C THR A 42 2.52 -22.30 2.35
N ASN A 43 2.56 -22.07 3.66
CA ASN A 43 1.82 -22.86 4.65
C ASN A 43 0.30 -22.60 4.65
N CYS A 44 -0.18 -21.58 3.93
CA CYS A 44 -1.61 -21.34 3.72
C CYS A 44 -2.18 -22.20 2.59
N GLU A 45 -1.34 -22.98 1.90
CA GLU A 45 -1.67 -23.97 0.86
C GLU A 45 -2.82 -23.51 -0.05
N ASP A 46 -4.00 -24.11 0.09
CA ASP A 46 -5.16 -23.90 -0.79
C ASP A 46 -5.87 -22.55 -0.62
N LEU A 47 -5.38 -21.68 0.26
CA LEU A 47 -5.99 -20.36 0.50
C LEU A 47 -5.31 -19.24 -0.29
N LEU A 48 -3.98 -19.27 -0.35
CA LEU A 48 -3.17 -18.20 -0.93
C LEU A 48 -2.13 -18.79 -1.86
N GLU A 49 -1.90 -18.11 -2.98
CA GLU A 49 -0.84 -18.45 -3.91
C GLU A 49 0.14 -17.29 -4.09
N ILE A 50 1.35 -17.63 -4.51
CA ILE A 50 2.37 -16.66 -4.90
C ILE A 50 2.62 -16.84 -6.39
N ASN A 51 2.40 -15.78 -7.16
CA ASN A 51 2.73 -15.76 -8.57
C ASN A 51 4.25 -15.81 -8.74
N VAL A 52 4.74 -16.85 -9.41
CA VAL A 52 6.18 -17.09 -9.63
C VAL A 52 6.86 -16.07 -10.55
N THR A 53 6.10 -15.29 -11.31
CA THR A 53 6.64 -14.34 -12.30
C THR A 53 6.92 -12.97 -11.71
N ASP A 54 6.08 -12.50 -10.79
CA ASP A 54 6.11 -11.14 -10.25
C ASP A 54 6.07 -11.07 -8.72
N ASP A 55 6.11 -12.22 -8.04
CA ASP A 55 6.05 -12.37 -6.58
C ASP A 55 4.80 -11.76 -5.94
N THR A 56 3.70 -11.63 -6.69
CA THR A 56 2.42 -11.16 -6.15
C THR A 56 1.67 -12.25 -5.39
N VAL A 57 0.90 -11.85 -4.37
CA VAL A 57 0.11 -12.74 -3.53
C VAL A 57 -1.38 -12.54 -3.81
N SER A 58 -2.07 -13.63 -4.11
CA SER A 58 -3.51 -13.67 -4.40
C SER A 58 -4.19 -14.82 -3.66
N PHE A 59 -5.52 -14.80 -3.64
CA PHE A 59 -6.30 -15.98 -3.26
C PHE A 59 -6.24 -17.01 -4.37
N VAL A 60 -6.17 -18.29 -4.00
CA VAL A 60 -6.21 -19.41 -4.97
C VAL A 60 -7.56 -19.47 -5.70
N HIS A 61 -8.64 -19.04 -5.04
CA HIS A 61 -10.00 -19.11 -5.60
C HIS A 61 -10.82 -17.86 -5.27
N GLU A 62 -11.62 -17.39 -6.24
CA GLU A 62 -12.45 -16.17 -6.15
C GLU A 62 -13.55 -16.24 -5.08
N SER A 63 -14.01 -17.45 -4.75
CA SER A 63 -15.02 -17.65 -3.69
C SER A 63 -14.49 -17.37 -2.28
N ILE A 64 -13.17 -17.27 -2.07
CA ILE A 64 -12.59 -16.98 -0.76
C ILE A 64 -12.92 -15.54 -0.33
N PRO A 65 -12.62 -14.49 -1.13
CA PRO A 65 -13.13 -13.14 -0.89
C PRO A 65 -14.64 -13.07 -0.66
N GLU A 66 -15.44 -13.80 -1.45
CA GLU A 66 -16.90 -13.84 -1.29
C GLU A 66 -17.28 -14.41 0.10
N LEU A 67 -16.65 -15.51 0.51
CA LEU A 67 -16.86 -16.11 1.82
C LEU A 67 -16.51 -15.15 2.97
N LEU A 68 -15.41 -14.40 2.83
CA LEU A 68 -14.93 -13.45 3.83
C LEU A 68 -15.87 -12.24 3.98
N SER A 69 -16.64 -11.89 2.94
CA SER A 69 -17.54 -10.73 2.91
C SER A 69 -19.02 -11.05 3.25
N GLN A 70 -19.49 -12.27 3.02
CA GLN A 70 -20.91 -12.65 3.17
C GLN A 70 -21.37 -12.94 4.62
N ASN A 71 -20.47 -12.86 5.60
CA ASN A 71 -20.66 -13.45 6.93
C ASN A 71 -21.55 -12.63 7.89
N GLU A 72 -21.92 -11.39 7.54
CA GLU A 72 -22.81 -10.57 8.38
C GLU A 72 -24.15 -11.30 8.65
N GLN A 73 -24.66 -12.01 7.64
CA GLN A 73 -25.88 -12.82 7.73
C GLN A 73 -25.73 -14.13 8.51
N TRP A 74 -24.51 -14.68 8.62
CA TRP A 74 -24.23 -15.92 9.35
C TRP A 74 -24.05 -15.65 10.85
N SER A 75 -23.44 -14.50 11.20
CA SER A 75 -23.25 -14.02 12.58
C SER A 75 -24.56 -13.88 13.37
N LEU A 76 -25.67 -13.58 12.68
CA LEU A 76 -26.98 -13.37 13.29
C LEU A 76 -27.79 -14.65 13.49
N LYS A 77 -27.38 -15.77 12.88
CA LYS A 77 -28.21 -16.99 12.80
C LYS A 77 -27.56 -18.24 13.38
N TYR A 78 -26.22 -18.28 13.45
CA TYR A 78 -25.50 -19.43 13.97
C TYR A 78 -24.29 -18.97 14.78
N GLU A 79 -24.10 -19.52 15.99
CA GLU A 79 -22.85 -19.50 16.77
C GLU A 79 -21.77 -20.31 16.03
N THR A 80 -21.48 -19.94 14.79
CA THR A 80 -20.57 -20.68 13.93
C THR A 80 -19.15 -20.12 14.09
N PRO A 81 -18.14 -21.00 14.18
CA PRO A 81 -16.73 -20.61 14.19
C PRO A 81 -16.33 -19.74 13.00
N LEU A 82 -17.09 -19.80 11.90
CA LEU A 82 -16.78 -19.08 10.67
C LEU A 82 -16.93 -17.56 10.80
N SER A 83 -17.75 -17.06 11.73
CA SER A 83 -17.92 -15.62 11.99
C SER A 83 -16.59 -14.92 12.32
N MET A 84 -15.61 -15.64 12.89
CA MET A 84 -14.30 -15.09 13.22
C MET A 84 -13.44 -14.74 11.98
N PHE A 85 -13.81 -15.27 10.81
CA PHE A 85 -13.15 -14.98 9.54
C PHE A 85 -13.82 -13.84 8.77
N TYR A 86 -14.93 -13.29 9.28
CA TYR A 86 -15.59 -12.14 8.65
C TYR A 86 -14.64 -10.95 8.52
N ILE A 87 -14.67 -10.32 7.36
CA ILE A 87 -13.92 -9.11 7.06
C ILE A 87 -14.90 -8.02 6.63
N GLU A 88 -15.13 -7.06 7.53
CA GLU A 88 -15.84 -5.83 7.19
C GLU A 88 -14.98 -4.99 6.24
N HIS A 89 -15.51 -4.74 5.04
CA HIS A 89 -14.77 -4.09 3.96
C HIS A 89 -14.30 -2.68 4.35
N GLU A 90 -15.21 -1.82 4.82
CA GLU A 90 -14.90 -0.44 5.21
C GLU A 90 -13.81 -0.37 6.30
N SER A 91 -13.87 -1.27 7.29
CA SER A 91 -12.85 -1.37 8.34
C SER A 91 -11.46 -1.69 7.77
N VAL A 92 -11.38 -2.61 6.81
CA VAL A 92 -10.10 -2.93 6.14
C VAL A 92 -9.62 -1.76 5.30
N GLN A 93 -10.50 -1.13 4.53
CA GLN A 93 -10.15 0.02 3.68
C GLN A 93 -9.60 1.18 4.51
N SER A 94 -10.24 1.48 5.64
CA SER A 94 -9.78 2.49 6.61
C SER A 94 -8.40 2.15 7.17
N LYS A 95 -8.18 0.89 7.55
CA LYS A 95 -6.90 0.45 8.07
C LYS A 95 -5.79 0.53 7.03
N ILE A 96 -6.05 0.08 5.80
CA ILE A 96 -5.09 0.20 4.70
C ILE A 96 -4.75 1.66 4.47
N ALA A 97 -5.75 2.54 4.30
CA ALA A 97 -5.54 3.98 4.09
C ALA A 97 -4.64 4.60 5.17
N ASN A 98 -4.88 4.27 6.45
CA ASN A 98 -4.05 4.74 7.56
C ASN A 98 -2.60 4.24 7.47
N THR A 99 -2.39 2.99 7.09
CA THR A 99 -1.04 2.44 6.90
C THR A 99 -0.33 3.09 5.70
N LEU A 100 -1.02 3.32 4.58
CA LEU A 100 -0.44 4.01 3.43
C LEU A 100 0.01 5.42 3.82
N MET A 101 -0.82 6.15 4.57
CA MET A 101 -0.42 7.44 5.12
C MET A 101 0.80 7.33 6.02
N ALA A 102 0.81 6.40 6.98
CA ALA A 102 1.93 6.22 7.89
C ALA A 102 3.22 5.92 7.13
N TYR A 103 3.15 5.16 6.03
CA TYR A 103 4.27 4.91 5.16
C TYR A 103 4.78 6.19 4.47
N LEU A 104 3.87 6.97 3.88
CA LEU A 104 4.21 8.20 3.17
C LEU A 104 4.79 9.27 4.11
N TYR A 105 4.27 9.38 5.34
CA TYR A 105 4.79 10.26 6.39
C TYR A 105 6.03 9.69 7.09
N GLY A 106 6.30 8.39 6.96
CA GLY A 106 7.42 7.68 7.59
C GLY A 106 8.79 8.01 7.00
N GLY A 107 8.86 8.93 6.04
CA GLY A 107 10.10 9.47 5.50
C GLY A 107 10.49 8.98 4.11
N CYS A 108 9.70 8.12 3.45
CA CYS A 108 10.01 7.64 2.09
C CYS A 108 10.06 8.76 1.03
N LEU A 109 9.31 9.85 1.26
CA LEU A 109 9.31 11.04 0.41
C LEU A 109 10.41 12.05 0.78
N ASP A 110 10.93 11.96 2.01
CA ASP A 110 11.82 12.94 2.66
C ASP A 110 13.20 12.37 3.00
N ASP A 111 13.55 11.21 2.43
CA ASP A 111 14.83 10.56 2.69
C ASP A 111 15.99 11.39 2.11
N PRO A 112 16.90 11.91 2.97
CA PRO A 112 18.03 12.71 2.54
C PRO A 112 19.04 11.93 1.68
N ALA A 113 18.98 10.59 1.65
CA ALA A 113 19.80 9.78 0.76
C ALA A 113 19.46 10.00 -0.72
N PHE A 114 18.28 10.55 -1.03
CA PHE A 114 17.81 10.81 -2.39
C PHE A 114 17.76 12.30 -2.69
N HIS A 115 18.81 12.82 -3.32
CA HIS A 115 18.84 14.22 -3.74
C HIS A 115 17.96 14.43 -4.98
N ASN A 116 17.07 15.42 -4.92
CA ASN A 116 16.18 15.74 -6.04
C ASN A 116 16.98 16.35 -7.21
N PRO A 117 16.94 15.76 -8.41
CA PRO A 117 17.62 16.31 -9.58
C PRO A 117 17.07 17.66 -10.04
N ALA A 118 15.84 18.05 -9.69
CA ALA A 118 15.31 19.39 -10.00
C ALA A 118 16.02 20.52 -9.22
N SER A 119 16.80 20.17 -8.19
CA SER A 119 17.63 21.13 -7.45
C SER A 119 18.90 21.51 -8.21
N ASP A 120 19.24 20.80 -9.29
CA ASP A 120 20.35 21.10 -10.19
C ASP A 120 19.81 21.40 -11.61
N PRO A 121 19.81 22.68 -12.05
CA PRO A 121 19.30 23.08 -13.37
C PRO A 121 19.95 22.30 -14.52
N ASP A 122 21.22 21.91 -14.37
CA ASP A 122 22.01 21.22 -15.39
C ASP A 122 21.65 19.73 -15.50
N GLN A 123 20.86 19.18 -14.56
CA GLN A 123 20.44 17.77 -14.51
C GLN A 123 18.92 17.57 -14.72
N SER A 124 18.18 18.63 -15.04
CA SER A 124 16.71 18.64 -15.18
C SER A 124 16.16 17.99 -16.47
N THR A 125 16.72 16.86 -16.88
CA THR A 125 16.21 16.09 -18.04
C THR A 125 15.21 15.02 -17.59
N GLY A 126 14.25 14.67 -18.46
CA GLY A 126 13.24 13.64 -18.16
C GLY A 126 13.82 12.26 -17.83
N GLU A 127 14.98 11.91 -18.39
CA GLU A 127 15.68 10.65 -18.09
C GLU A 127 16.25 10.62 -16.67
N VAL A 128 16.83 11.73 -16.21
CA VAL A 128 17.34 11.85 -14.83
C VAL A 128 16.19 11.79 -13.82
N PHE A 129 15.05 12.42 -14.13
CA PHE A 129 13.84 12.30 -13.29
C PHE A 129 13.33 10.86 -13.20
N ARG A 130 13.28 10.12 -14.32
CA ARG A 130 12.90 8.70 -14.32
C ARG A 130 13.87 7.87 -13.48
N ALA A 131 15.17 8.03 -13.67
CA ALA A 131 16.18 7.30 -12.90
C ALA A 131 16.10 7.59 -11.39
N PHE A 132 15.81 8.83 -11.00
CA PHE A 132 15.58 9.22 -9.61
C PHE A 132 14.34 8.52 -9.02
N LEU A 133 13.22 8.52 -9.74
CA LEU A 133 12.00 7.84 -9.29
C LEU A 133 12.21 6.32 -9.20
N ASP A 134 12.83 5.70 -10.21
CA ASP A 134 13.13 4.26 -10.21
C ASP A 134 14.01 3.86 -9.02
N ALA A 135 15.05 4.66 -8.74
CA ALA A 135 15.93 4.42 -7.60
C ALA A 135 15.16 4.49 -6.27
N ARG A 136 14.24 5.46 -6.14
CA ARG A 136 13.42 5.63 -4.94
C ARG A 136 12.36 4.53 -4.80
N MET A 137 11.66 4.16 -5.87
CA MET A 137 10.72 3.02 -5.87
C MET A 137 11.42 1.71 -5.50
N LYS A 138 12.67 1.53 -5.92
CA LYS A 138 13.47 0.35 -5.55
C LYS A 138 13.84 0.33 -4.07
N ALA A 139 14.10 1.49 -3.47
CA ALA A 139 14.41 1.60 -2.04
C ALA A 139 13.16 1.54 -1.15
N TYR A 140 12.01 1.93 -1.69
CA TYR A 140 10.72 1.94 -1.02
C TYR A 140 9.71 1.09 -1.79
N PRO A 141 9.74 -0.25 -1.60
CA PRO A 141 8.98 -1.19 -2.43
C PRO A 141 7.47 -0.95 -2.42
N PHE A 142 6.95 -0.34 -1.36
CA PHE A 142 5.52 -0.09 -1.17
C PHE A 142 5.06 1.29 -1.64
N LEU A 143 6.00 2.15 -2.08
CA LEU A 143 5.72 3.54 -2.45
C LEU A 143 4.76 3.63 -3.62
N ASP A 144 4.99 2.84 -4.67
CA ASP A 144 4.15 2.81 -5.88
C ASP A 144 2.69 2.49 -5.56
N TYR A 145 2.45 1.51 -4.70
CA TYR A 145 1.10 1.17 -4.27
C TYR A 145 0.46 2.32 -3.48
N CYS A 146 1.19 2.90 -2.52
CA CYS A 146 0.69 3.98 -1.67
C CYS A 146 0.25 5.19 -2.50
N ILE A 147 1.08 5.66 -3.42
CA ILE A 147 0.78 6.86 -4.21
C ILE A 147 -0.35 6.62 -5.22
N THR A 148 -0.48 5.40 -5.72
CA THR A 148 -1.46 5.07 -6.75
C THR A 148 -2.85 4.89 -6.15
N PHE A 149 -2.96 4.18 -5.02
CA PHE A 149 -4.25 3.71 -4.50
C PHE A 149 -4.70 4.37 -3.19
N MET A 150 -3.91 5.27 -2.59
CA MET A 150 -4.31 5.89 -1.31
C MET A 150 -5.64 6.65 -1.42
N ILE A 151 -5.89 7.36 -2.52
CA ILE A 151 -7.16 8.08 -2.72
C ILE A 151 -8.33 7.09 -2.80
N ASP A 152 -8.19 6.01 -3.55
CA ASP A 152 -9.26 5.00 -3.70
C ASP A 152 -9.62 4.36 -2.34
N HIS A 153 -8.61 4.06 -1.54
CA HIS A 153 -8.80 3.55 -0.17
C HIS A 153 -9.51 4.57 0.73
N LEU A 154 -9.16 5.86 0.62
CA LEU A 154 -9.79 6.93 1.41
C LEU A 154 -11.24 7.18 1.01
N GLN A 155 -11.53 7.24 -0.30
CA GLN A 155 -12.88 7.46 -0.84
C GLN A 155 -13.86 6.36 -0.44
N THR A 156 -13.37 5.17 -0.09
CA THR A 156 -14.22 4.09 0.42
C THR A 156 -14.70 4.33 1.87
N VAL A 157 -14.09 5.27 2.59
CA VAL A 157 -14.27 5.45 4.04
C VAL A 157 -14.75 6.86 4.39
N ILE A 158 -14.37 7.85 3.61
CA ILE A 158 -14.76 9.26 3.78
C ILE A 158 -15.33 9.82 2.49
N SER A 159 -16.09 10.91 2.59
CA SER A 159 -16.68 11.56 1.42
C SER A 159 -15.61 12.18 0.52
N GLU A 160 -15.84 12.26 -0.80
CA GLU A 160 -14.88 12.84 -1.75
C GLU A 160 -14.45 14.26 -1.36
N ASP A 161 -15.39 15.08 -0.91
CA ASP A 161 -15.13 16.45 -0.46
C ASP A 161 -14.16 16.50 0.74
N GLU A 162 -14.20 15.50 1.63
CA GLU A 162 -13.30 15.42 2.78
C GLU A 162 -11.88 14.95 2.40
N VAL A 163 -11.75 14.07 1.39
CA VAL A 163 -10.44 13.56 0.92
C VAL A 163 -9.55 14.70 0.43
N PHE A 164 -10.09 15.64 -0.33
CA PHE A 164 -9.31 16.74 -0.91
C PHE A 164 -8.98 17.86 0.08
N THR A 165 -9.59 17.86 1.26
CA THR A 165 -9.26 18.81 2.35
C THR A 165 -8.13 18.31 3.25
N TRP A 166 -7.54 17.16 2.95
CA TRP A 166 -6.51 16.57 3.79
C TRP A 166 -5.14 17.23 3.62
N TYR A 167 -4.53 17.57 4.77
CA TYR A 167 -3.23 18.23 4.91
C TYR A 167 -2.06 17.56 4.16
N PHE A 168 -2.17 16.28 3.81
CA PHE A 168 -1.16 15.64 2.96
C PHE A 168 -1.08 16.33 1.59
N PHE A 169 -2.23 16.70 1.02
CA PHE A 169 -2.36 17.29 -0.32
C PHE A 169 -2.37 18.82 -0.34
N ASP A 170 -2.47 19.49 0.81
CA ASP A 170 -2.39 20.94 0.92
C ASP A 170 -0.95 21.49 0.72
N PRO A 171 -0.77 22.69 0.14
CA PRO A 171 0.55 23.28 -0.14
C PRO A 171 1.03 24.29 0.92
N PRO A 172 2.34 24.64 0.96
CA PRO A 172 3.50 23.80 0.74
C PRO A 172 3.82 23.00 2.00
N SER A 173 4.37 21.81 1.81
CA SER A 173 4.79 21.00 2.94
C SER A 173 6.00 21.60 3.64
N LEU A 174 6.25 21.18 4.88
CA LEU A 174 7.50 21.50 5.57
C LEU A 174 8.73 20.85 4.88
N SER A 175 8.55 20.02 3.84
CA SER A 175 9.61 19.31 3.15
C SER A 175 9.70 19.66 1.65
N PRO A 176 10.74 20.42 1.25
CA PRO A 176 11.07 20.65 -0.15
C PRO A 176 11.33 19.37 -0.95
N GLN A 177 11.76 18.27 -0.29
CA GLN A 177 12.03 16.99 -0.95
C GLN A 177 10.73 16.25 -1.31
N ARG A 178 9.72 16.28 -0.42
CA ARG A 178 8.39 15.76 -0.69
C ARG A 178 7.77 16.45 -1.90
N ASP A 179 7.79 17.78 -1.89
CA ASP A 179 7.14 18.60 -2.91
C ASP A 179 7.81 18.40 -4.27
N ALA A 180 9.13 18.28 -4.28
CA ALA A 180 9.93 17.94 -5.44
C ALA A 180 9.59 16.57 -6.03
N TRP A 181 9.52 15.54 -5.18
CA TRP A 181 9.18 14.18 -5.62
C TRP A 181 7.75 14.15 -6.20
N TRP A 182 6.80 14.80 -5.52
CA TRP A 182 5.42 14.88 -5.96
C TRP A 182 5.26 15.65 -7.28
N ALA A 183 6.07 16.68 -7.51
CA ALA A 183 6.13 17.38 -8.78
C ALA A 183 6.70 16.51 -9.92
N ALA A 184 7.78 15.76 -9.66
CA ALA A 184 8.39 14.86 -10.63
C ALA A 184 7.47 13.70 -11.02
N TYR A 185 6.75 13.12 -10.06
CA TYR A 185 5.76 12.08 -10.32
C TYR A 185 4.62 12.58 -11.22
N ARG A 186 4.06 13.76 -10.88
CA ARG A 186 2.96 14.36 -11.66
C ARG A 186 3.37 14.78 -13.07
N SER A 187 4.60 15.27 -13.26
CA SER A 187 5.07 15.68 -14.59
C SER A 187 5.20 14.49 -15.56
N LEU A 188 5.54 13.31 -15.04
CA LEU A 188 5.62 12.09 -15.86
C LEU A 188 4.25 11.52 -16.23
N GLN A 189 3.28 11.56 -15.31
CA GLN A 189 1.91 11.09 -15.62
C GLN A 189 1.20 11.91 -16.70
N VAL A 190 1.58 13.18 -16.89
CA VAL A 190 1.01 14.05 -17.94
C VAL A 190 1.70 13.84 -19.29
N SER A 191 2.84 13.15 -19.32
CA SER A 191 3.65 12.93 -20.53
C SER A 191 3.46 11.56 -21.20
N GLU A 192 2.58 10.71 -20.64
CA GLU A 192 2.10 9.45 -21.21
C GLU A 192 0.70 9.62 -21.80
#